data_AF-A0A974WI90-F1
#
_entry.id   AF-A0A974WI90-F1
#
_cell.length_a   1.000
_cell.length_b   1.000
_cell.length_c   1.000
_cell.angle_alpha   90.00
_cell.angle_beta   90.00
_cell.angle_gamma   90.00
#
_symmetry.space_group_name_H-M   'P 1'
#
loop_
_entity.id
_entity.type
_entity.pdbx_description
1 polymer ?
#
loop_
_entity_poly.entity_id
_entity_poly.type
_entity_poly.pdbx_seq_one_letter_code
_entity_poly.pdbx_strand_id
1 'polypeptide(L)'
;MKKNKIIFMIATGFLSVLMLMSAGMYFFNYDEVSGIFDQLGYPTYIIYPLGVLKVLGLVAIWTRLSTTLVYFAYAGFLYDFMLAFSAHVAIGDGQQGGAVVAIVLWLISFTFYKKVYA
;
A
#
# COMPACT_ATOMS: atom_id res chain seq x y z
N MET A 1 -10.56 24.08 2.63
CA MET A 1 -9.89 23.62 1.37
C MET A 1 -8.38 23.44 1.51
N LYS A 2 -7.59 24.48 1.86
CA LYS A 2 -6.11 24.35 1.99
C LYS A 2 -5.67 23.31 3.03
N LYS A 3 -6.27 23.31 4.23
CA LYS A 3 -5.99 22.33 5.30
C LYS A 3 -6.24 20.89 4.84
N ASN A 4 -7.37 20.62 4.20
CA ASN A 4 -7.71 19.28 3.69
C ASN A 4 -6.68 18.79 2.67
N LYS A 5 -6.24 19.67 1.77
CA LYS A 5 -5.21 19.35 0.78
C LYS A 5 -3.87 19.03 1.43
N ILE A 6 -3.46 19.78 2.46
CA ILE A 6 -2.23 19.50 3.22
C ILE A 6 -2.32 18.14 3.91
N ILE A 7 -3.44 17.83 4.58
CA ILE A 7 -3.63 16.54 5.26
C ILE A 7 -3.57 15.39 4.25
N PHE A 8 -4.23 15.53 3.09
CA PHE A 8 -4.11 14.58 1.99
C PHE A 8 -2.64 14.39 1.58
N MET A 9 -1.93 15.47 1.25
CA MET A 9 -0.55 15.40 0.77
C MET A 9 0.40 14.74 1.78
N ILE A 10 0.24 15.02 3.07
CA ILE A 10 1.06 14.41 4.12
C ILE A 10 0.75 12.92 4.24
N ALA A 11 -0.53 12.54 4.36
CA ALA A 11 -0.93 11.15 4.51
C ALA A 11 -0.56 10.31 3.28
N THR A 12 -0.86 10.80 2.08
CA THR A 12 -0.48 10.14 0.82
C THR A 12 1.03 10.11 0.65
N GLY A 13 1.76 11.13 1.09
CA GLY A 13 3.23 11.16 1.09
C GLY A 13 3.83 10.03 1.93
N PHE A 14 3.41 9.91 3.19
CA PHE A 14 3.87 8.81 4.05
C PHE A 14 3.44 7.44 3.53
N LEU A 15 2.20 7.31 3.03
CA LEU A 15 1.75 6.07 2.40
C LEU A 15 2.62 5.70 1.19
N SER A 16 3.01 6.70 0.39
CA SER A 16 3.88 6.51 -0.77
C SER A 16 5.27 6.04 -0.37
N VAL A 17 5.85 6.64 0.68
CA VAL A 17 7.15 6.21 1.20
C VAL A 17 7.09 4.74 1.64
N LEU A 18 6.07 4.37 2.44
CA LEU A 18 5.87 3.00 2.88
C LEU A 18 5.74 2.03 1.70
N MET A 19 4.98 2.42 0.68
CA MET A 19 4.74 1.58 -0.50
C MET A 19 5.95 1.46 -1.42
N LEU A 20 6.73 2.52 -1.59
CA LEU A 20 7.97 2.50 -2.35
C LEU A 20 9.07 1.72 -1.62
N MET A 21 9.14 1.79 -0.28
CA MET A 21 10.04 0.93 0.49
C MET A 21 9.67 -0.54 0.34
N SER A 22 8.38 -0.88 0.47
CA SER A 22 7.90 -2.25 0.28
C SER A 22 8.15 -2.77 -1.14
N ALA A 23 7.80 -2.00 -2.18
CA ALA A 23 8.09 -2.37 -3.55
C ALA A 23 9.61 -2.44 -3.83
N GLY A 24 10.39 -1.54 -3.24
CA GLY A 24 11.85 -1.56 -3.30
C GLY A 24 12.44 -2.85 -2.75
N MET A 25 11.95 -3.33 -1.59
CA MET A 25 12.33 -4.64 -1.06
C MET A 25 12.04 -5.76 -2.05
N TYR A 26 10.89 -5.72 -2.72
CA TYR A 26 10.51 -6.76 -3.70
C TYR A 26 11.47 -6.78 -4.90
N PHE A 27 11.92 -5.62 -5.37
CA PHE A 27 12.81 -5.50 -6.53
C PHE A 27 14.29 -5.68 -6.23
N PHE A 28 14.75 -5.26 -5.05
CA PHE A 28 16.17 -5.19 -4.72
C PHE A 28 16.62 -6.21 -3.68
N ASN A 29 15.68 -6.85 -2.97
CA ASN A 29 15.97 -7.81 -1.91
C ASN A 29 15.07 -9.05 -2.01
N TYR A 30 15.02 -9.62 -3.23
CA TYR A 30 14.11 -10.70 -3.58
C TYR A 30 14.28 -11.94 -2.69
N ASP A 31 15.51 -12.33 -2.39
CA ASP A 31 15.77 -13.54 -1.61
C ASP A 31 15.18 -13.45 -0.20
N GLU A 32 15.35 -12.32 0.49
CA GLU A 32 14.74 -12.07 1.80
C GLU A 32 13.21 -12.08 1.72
N VAL A 33 12.65 -11.38 0.73
CA VAL A 33 11.20 -11.29 0.55
C VAL A 33 10.59 -12.65 0.19
N SER A 34 11.28 -13.47 -0.62
CA SER A 34 10.82 -14.81 -0.96
C SER A 34 10.73 -15.71 0.28
N GLY A 35 11.71 -15.63 1.19
CA GLY A 35 11.67 -16.36 2.45
C GLY A 35 10.49 -15.95 3.33
N ILE A 36 10.16 -14.65 3.38
CA ILE A 36 8.98 -14.15 4.08
C ILE A 36 7.69 -14.66 3.42
N PHE A 37 7.59 -14.61 2.09
CA PHE A 37 6.41 -15.08 1.37
C PHE A 37 6.19 -16.59 1.54
N ASP A 38 7.26 -17.39 1.52
CA ASP A 38 7.20 -18.82 1.77
C ASP A 38 6.72 -19.12 3.20
N GLN A 39 7.21 -18.38 4.21
CA GLN A 39 6.74 -18.50 5.60
C GLN A 39 5.25 -18.14 5.73
N LEU A 40 4.79 -17.14 4.97
CA LEU A 40 3.38 -16.74 4.91
C LEU A 40 2.51 -17.70 4.06
N GLY A 41 3.12 -18.68 3.39
CA GLY A 41 2.41 -19.64 2.52
C GLY A 41 2.00 -19.08 1.16
N TYR A 42 2.62 -17.99 0.70
CA TYR A 42 2.35 -17.38 -0.58
C TYR A 42 3.34 -17.81 -1.67
N PRO A 43 2.88 -18.01 -2.92
CA PRO A 43 3.76 -18.38 -4.01
C PRO A 43 4.64 -17.19 -4.45
N THR A 44 5.95 -17.38 -4.50
CA THR A 44 6.95 -16.31 -4.71
C THR A 44 6.85 -15.59 -6.06
N TYR A 45 6.19 -16.16 -7.08
CA TYR A 45 6.00 -15.50 -8.37
C TYR A 45 5.18 -14.19 -8.25
N ILE A 46 4.39 -14.02 -7.19
CA ILE A 46 3.55 -12.83 -7.00
C ILE A 46 4.32 -11.60 -6.54
N ILE A 47 5.57 -11.77 -6.08
CA ILE A 47 6.39 -10.68 -5.53
C ILE A 47 6.55 -9.55 -6.54
N TYR A 48 7.11 -9.81 -7.73
CA TYR A 48 7.30 -8.73 -8.72
C TYR A 48 5.99 -8.14 -9.26
N PRO A 49 4.96 -8.92 -9.63
CA PRO A 49 3.65 -8.38 -10.00
C PRO A 49 3.06 -7.46 -8.92
N LEU A 50 3.11 -7.85 -7.65
CA LEU A 50 2.65 -7.00 -6.53
C LEU A 50 3.50 -5.74 -6.38
N GLY A 51 4.82 -5.83 -6.58
CA GLY A 51 5.73 -4.68 -6.56
C GLY A 51 5.38 -3.66 -7.64
N VAL A 52 5.11 -4.13 -8.86
CA VAL A 52 4.68 -3.28 -9.99
C VAL A 52 3.32 -2.64 -9.68
N LEU A 53 2.34 -3.42 -9.19
CA LEU A 53 1.02 -2.91 -8.83
C LEU A 53 1.08 -1.85 -7.73
N LYS A 54 1.99 -1.99 -6.75
CA LYS A 54 2.22 -0.97 -5.72
C LYS A 54 2.65 0.37 -6.33
N VAL A 55 3.61 0.34 -7.26
CA VAL A 55 4.06 1.56 -7.95
C VAL A 55 2.95 2.16 -8.81
N LEU A 56 2.24 1.35 -9.60
CA LEU A 56 1.12 1.80 -10.44
C LEU A 56 -0.03 2.39 -9.61
N GLY A 57 -0.32 1.81 -8.45
CA GLY A 57 -1.32 2.34 -7.52
C GLY A 57 -0.97 3.75 -7.03
N LEU A 58 0.31 3.99 -6.68
CA LEU A 58 0.77 5.34 -6.32
C LEU A 58 0.69 6.31 -7.50
N VAL A 59 1.10 5.89 -8.68
CA VAL A 59 0.99 6.71 -9.90
C VAL A 59 -0.46 7.12 -10.15
N ALA A 60 -1.41 6.19 -10.03
CA ALA A 60 -2.83 6.49 -10.17
C ALA A 60 -3.29 7.55 -9.16
N ILE A 61 -2.94 7.40 -7.87
CA ILE A 61 -3.35 8.33 -6.79
C ILE A 61 -2.75 9.72 -6.97
N TRP A 62 -1.49 9.85 -7.41
CA TRP A 62 -0.84 11.16 -7.56
C TRP A 62 -1.26 11.89 -8.83
N THR A 63 -1.27 11.17 -9.95
CA THR A 63 -1.58 11.75 -11.26
C THR A 63 -3.06 12.08 -11.42
N ARG A 64 -3.95 11.27 -10.84
CA ARG A 64 -5.41 11.45 -10.87
C ARG A 64 -5.96 11.61 -12.29
N LEU A 65 -5.31 10.98 -13.27
CA LEU A 65 -5.74 11.02 -14.68
C LEU A 65 -7.12 10.37 -14.89
N SER A 66 -7.51 9.46 -14.01
CA SER A 66 -8.83 8.81 -14.03
C SER A 66 -9.31 8.54 -12.61
N THR A 67 -10.51 9.03 -12.28
CA THR A 67 -11.17 8.78 -10.99
C THR A 67 -11.37 7.28 -10.74
N THR A 68 -11.67 6.51 -11.80
CA THR A 68 -11.83 5.05 -11.72
C THR A 68 -10.51 4.37 -11.32
N LEU A 69 -9.39 4.75 -11.95
CA LEU A 69 -8.08 4.19 -11.60
C LEU A 69 -7.67 4.56 -10.17
N VAL A 70 -8.00 5.77 -9.71
CA VAL A 70 -7.74 6.16 -8.32
C VAL A 70 -8.52 5.27 -7.35
N TYR A 71 -9.79 4.99 -7.61
CA TYR A 71 -10.57 4.10 -6.75
C TYR A 71 -10.11 2.65 -6.81
N PHE A 72 -9.68 2.15 -7.97
CA PHE A 72 -9.02 0.84 -8.04
C PHE A 72 -7.71 0.79 -7.26
N ALA A 73 -6.89 1.84 -7.31
CA ALA A 73 -5.68 1.91 -6.51
C ALA A 73 -5.97 1.92 -5.00
N TYR A 74 -6.94 2.73 -4.55
CA TYR A 74 -7.34 2.73 -3.15
C TYR A 74 -7.93 1.39 -2.71
N ALA A 75 -8.80 0.75 -3.50
CA ALA A 75 -9.36 -0.56 -3.16
C ALA A 75 -8.26 -1.64 -3.12
N GLY A 76 -7.38 -1.67 -4.11
CA GLY A 76 -6.25 -2.60 -4.18
C GLY A 76 -5.32 -2.47 -2.99
N PHE A 77 -4.93 -1.25 -2.61
CA PHE A 77 -4.12 -1.02 -1.41
C PHE A 77 -4.81 -1.45 -0.12
N LEU A 78 -6.11 -1.18 0.03
CA LEU A 78 -6.84 -1.64 1.21
C LEU A 78 -6.79 -3.17 1.33
N TYR A 79 -7.06 -3.89 0.23
CA TYR A 79 -7.01 -5.34 0.24
C TYR A 79 -5.59 -5.88 0.49
N ASP A 80 -4.56 -5.29 -0.12
CA ASP A 80 -3.16 -5.65 0.13
C ASP A 80 -2.82 -5.52 1.62
N PHE A 81 -3.20 -4.42 2.27
CA PHE A 81 -2.90 -4.21 3.69
C PHE A 81 -3.71 -5.13 4.62
N MET A 82 -4.98 -5.37 4.31
CA MET A 82 -5.82 -6.29 5.09
C MET A 82 -5.29 -7.72 4.99
N LEU A 83 -4.90 -8.15 3.79
CA LEU A 83 -4.33 -9.48 3.57
C LEU A 83 -2.98 -9.61 4.28
N ALA A 84 -2.08 -8.63 4.15
CA ALA A 84 -0.81 -8.61 4.86
C ALA A 84 -0.98 -8.68 6.38
N PHE A 85 -1.88 -7.86 6.94
CA PHE A 85 -2.23 -7.92 8.38
C PHE A 85 -2.70 -9.33 8.78
N SER A 86 -3.63 -9.89 8.01
CA SER A 86 -4.19 -11.22 8.32
C SER A 86 -3.15 -12.33 8.23
N ALA A 87 -2.21 -12.26 7.28
CA ALA A 87 -1.17 -13.25 7.09
C ALA A 87 -0.19 -13.28 8.26
N HIS A 88 0.30 -12.12 8.69
CA HIS A 88 1.17 -11.98 9.86
C HIS A 88 0.47 -12.42 11.16
N VAL A 89 -0.81 -12.07 11.34
CA VAL A 89 -1.60 -12.55 12.49
C VAL A 89 -1.78 -14.07 12.46
N ALA A 90 -2.02 -14.66 11.28
CA ALA A 90 -2.24 -16.10 11.15
C ALA A 90 -1.00 -16.93 11.50
N ILE A 91 0.20 -16.46 11.15
CA ILE A 91 1.46 -17.14 11.50
C ILE A 91 2.02 -16.73 12.87
N GLY A 92 1.46 -15.69 13.50
CA GLY A 92 1.81 -15.26 14.86
C GLY A 92 3.21 -14.66 15.00
N ASP A 93 3.76 -14.07 13.93
CA ASP A 93 5.14 -13.55 13.90
C ASP A 93 5.30 -12.15 14.53
N GLY A 94 4.18 -11.46 14.81
CA GLY A 94 4.17 -10.12 15.39
C GLY A 94 4.50 -8.99 14.41
N GLN A 95 4.58 -9.26 13.10
CA GLN A 95 5.00 -8.29 12.08
C GLN A 95 3.85 -7.52 11.42
N GLN A 96 2.63 -7.63 11.95
CA GLN A 96 1.44 -6.95 11.42
C GLN A 96 1.45 -5.41 11.57
N GLY A 97 2.41 -4.85 12.32
CA GLY A 97 2.47 -3.42 12.63
C GLY A 97 2.57 -2.52 11.39
N GLY A 98 3.34 -2.93 10.38
CA GLY A 98 3.46 -2.19 9.11
C GLY A 98 2.12 -2.06 8.39
N ALA A 99 1.33 -3.14 8.36
CA ALA A 99 0.01 -3.14 7.75
C ALA A 99 -0.99 -2.25 8.50
N VAL A 100 -0.93 -2.20 9.84
CA VAL A 100 -1.77 -1.29 10.64
C VAL A 100 -1.49 0.17 10.31
N VAL A 101 -0.20 0.55 10.25
CA VAL A 101 0.20 1.92 9.88
C VAL A 101 -0.28 2.26 8.47
N ALA A 102 -0.12 1.32 7.52
CA ALA A 102 -0.59 1.50 6.15
C ALA A 102 -2.11 1.72 6.07
N ILE A 103 -2.92 0.96 6.83
CA ILE A 103 -4.39 1.13 6.90
C ILE A 103 -4.78 2.50 7.45
N VAL A 104 -4.10 2.98 8.50
CA VAL A 104 -4.37 4.31 9.08
C VAL A 104 -4.04 5.42 8.07
N LEU A 105 -2.87 5.36 7.44
CA LEU A 105 -2.47 6.32 6.40
C LEU A 105 -3.41 6.27 5.21
N TRP A 106 -3.81 5.07 4.78
CA TRP A 106 -4.80 4.85 3.73
C TRP A 106 -6.14 5.51 4.07
N LEU A 107 -6.66 5.31 5.28
CA LEU A 107 -7.96 5.85 5.70
C LEU A 107 -7.96 7.38 5.65
N ILE A 108 -6.87 8.00 6.13
CA ILE A 108 -6.70 9.45 6.09
C ILE A 108 -6.55 9.92 4.63
N SER A 109 -5.68 9.28 3.85
CA SER A 109 -5.44 9.60 2.44
C SER A 109 -6.74 9.56 1.64
N PHE A 110 -7.50 8.47 1.72
CA PHE A 110 -8.75 8.28 0.98
C PHE A 110 -9.83 9.27 1.39
N THR A 111 -10.01 9.48 2.70
CA THR A 111 -11.01 10.41 3.23
C THR A 111 -10.74 11.84 2.75
N PHE A 112 -9.48 12.28 2.79
CA PHE A 112 -9.12 13.62 2.37
C PHE A 112 -8.98 13.77 0.86
N TYR A 113 -8.67 12.69 0.12
CA TYR A 113 -8.79 12.66 -1.33
C TYR A 113 -10.22 13.00 -1.76
N LYS A 114 -11.22 12.31 -1.19
CA LYS A 114 -12.63 12.59 -1.48
C LYS A 114 -13.01 14.03 -1.14
N LYS A 115 -12.58 14.57 0.00
CA LYS A 115 -12.91 15.95 0.41
C LYS A 115 -12.27 17.05 -0.44
N VAL A 116 -11.25 16.73 -1.26
CA VAL A 116 -10.50 17.72 -2.03
C VAL A 116 -10.77 17.59 -3.52
N TYR A 117 -11.05 16.39 -4.01
CA TYR A 117 -11.11 16.09 -5.45
C TYR A 117 -12.37 15.34 -5.89
N ALA A 118 -13.29 15.01 -4.97
CA ALA A 118 -14.60 14.43 -5.28
C ALA A 118 -15.72 15.31 -4.72
#